data_AF-A0A2L0BWL5-F1
#
_entry.id   AF-A0A2L0BWL5-F1
#
_cell.length_a   1.000
_cell.length_b   1.000
_cell.length_c   1.000
_cell.angle_alpha   90.00
_cell.angle_beta   90.00
_cell.angle_gamma   90.00
#
_symmetry.space_group_name_H-M   'P 1'
#
loop_
_entity.id
_entity.type
_entity.pdbx_description
1 polymer ?
#
loop_
_entity_poly.entity_id
_entity_poly.type
_entity_poly.pdbx_seq_one_letter_code
_entity_poly.pdbx_strand_id
1 'polypeptide(L)'
;VIDIVDYVHPNEQSCKLKASNSHKGPYEFEKIEHVQEMQHEGPIWCMKFSCCGRLLATAGQDKVLRIWIVKDAYPFFQDMRTKYNAEKVSPTPSQESLVSQHSSETCSLPLYDAAMNSEEASKFAFMPKPFCTYTGHTSDLLDVAWSKNYFILSSSMDKTVRLWHISRKECLCCF
;
A
#
# COMPACT_ATOMS: atom_id res chain seq x y z
N VAL A 1 32.09 -13.72 -3.76
CA VAL A 1 31.82 -12.59 -2.85
C VAL A 1 32.31 -11.37 -3.60
N ILE A 2 31.39 -10.55 -4.11
CA ILE A 2 31.76 -9.30 -4.78
C ILE A 2 31.51 -8.22 -3.73
N ASP A 3 32.58 -7.60 -3.25
CA ASP A 3 32.49 -6.38 -2.45
C ASP A 3 32.25 -5.23 -3.43
N ILE A 4 31.00 -4.76 -3.46
CA ILE A 4 30.63 -3.56 -4.21
C ILE A 4 30.85 -2.39 -3.26
N VAL A 5 31.77 -1.50 -3.65
CA VAL A 5 32.01 -0.24 -2.95
C VAL A 5 30.87 0.69 -3.30
N ASP A 6 29.97 0.87 -2.34
CA ASP A 6 28.86 1.80 -2.40
C ASP A 6 29.43 3.23 -2.37
N TYR A 7 29.14 4.06 -3.37
CA TYR A 7 29.47 5.49 -3.30
C TYR A 7 28.44 6.16 -2.40
N VAL A 8 28.67 6.01 -1.10
CA VAL A 8 27.81 6.51 -0.02
C VAL A 8 27.78 8.04 -0.03
N HIS A 9 26.63 8.62 -0.34
CA HIS A 9 26.30 9.95 0.15
C HIS A 9 26.10 9.84 1.68
N PRO A 10 26.80 10.65 2.51
CA PRO A 10 26.97 10.40 3.96
C PRO A 10 25.69 10.32 4.82
N ASN A 11 24.50 10.55 4.26
CA ASN A 11 23.24 10.64 4.99
C ASN A 11 22.20 9.58 4.62
N GLU A 12 22.45 8.69 3.66
CA GLU A 12 21.47 7.65 3.28
C GLU A 12 21.75 6.32 4.01
N GLN A 13 20.70 5.74 4.59
CA GLN A 13 20.76 4.44 5.25
C GLN A 13 21.22 3.37 4.24
N SER A 14 22.32 2.66 4.55
CA SER A 14 22.87 1.63 3.68
C SER A 14 21.91 0.44 3.53
N CYS A 15 21.36 0.20 2.34
CA CYS A 15 20.58 -1.00 2.05
C CYS A 15 21.51 -2.14 1.60
N LYS A 16 21.74 -3.15 2.44
CA LYS A 16 22.53 -4.34 2.05
C LYS A 16 21.63 -5.34 1.32
N LEU A 17 21.97 -5.63 0.07
CA LEU A 17 21.22 -6.57 -0.77
C LEU A 17 22.03 -7.85 -0.99
N LYS A 18 21.37 -9.00 -0.84
CA LYS A 18 21.96 -10.31 -1.10
C LYS A 18 21.00 -11.12 -1.95
N ALA A 19 21.31 -11.29 -3.23
CA ALA A 19 20.59 -12.22 -4.09
C ALA A 19 21.07 -13.65 -3.81
N SER A 20 20.13 -14.58 -3.61
CA SER A 20 20.46 -16.01 -3.59
C SER A 20 20.55 -16.51 -5.04
N ASN A 21 21.62 -17.22 -5.39
CA ASN A 21 21.73 -17.90 -6.69
C ASN A 21 20.69 -19.04 -6.79
N SER A 22 19.47 -18.71 -7.21
CA SER A 22 18.55 -19.70 -7.76
C SER A 22 18.92 -19.91 -9.23
N HIS A 23 18.76 -21.13 -9.75
CA HIS A 23 19.17 -21.55 -11.11
C HIS A 23 18.35 -20.87 -12.23
N LYS A 24 17.79 -19.68 -12.00
CA LYS A 24 16.83 -18.98 -12.87
C LYS A 24 17.43 -17.87 -13.72
N GLY A 25 18.69 -18.02 -14.11
CA GLY A 25 19.37 -17.13 -15.06
C GLY A 25 19.95 -15.85 -14.41
N PRO A 26 20.73 -15.08 -15.20
CA PRO A 26 21.39 -13.88 -14.71
C PRO A 26 20.35 -12.75 -14.59
N TYR A 27 19.75 -12.61 -13.41
CA TYR A 27 19.10 -11.35 -13.06
C TYR A 27 20.21 -10.39 -12.62
N GLU A 28 20.85 -9.75 -13.60
CA GLU A 28 21.81 -8.68 -13.34
C GLU A 28 21.01 -7.43 -12.97
N PHE A 29 20.97 -7.15 -11.66
CA PHE A 29 20.40 -5.92 -11.14
C PHE A 29 21.50 -4.84 -11.15
N GLU A 30 21.65 -4.15 -12.28
CA GLU A 30 22.76 -3.20 -12.48
C GLU A 30 22.55 -1.84 -11.78
N LYS A 31 21.32 -1.53 -11.33
CA LYS A 31 20.99 -0.21 -10.75
C LYS A 31 19.88 -0.29 -9.71
N ILE A 32 20.15 -0.98 -8.61
CA ILE A 32 19.22 -0.95 -7.47
C ILE A 32 19.41 0.37 -6.74
N GLU A 33 18.34 1.15 -6.63
CA GLU A 33 18.34 2.41 -5.89
C GLU A 33 17.18 2.44 -4.90
N HIS A 34 17.38 3.12 -3.77
CA HIS A 34 16.28 3.49 -2.90
C HIS A 34 15.47 4.57 -3.62
N VAL A 35 14.21 4.25 -3.93
CA VAL A 35 13.30 5.18 -4.61
C VAL A 35 12.36 5.90 -3.63
N GLN A 36 11.83 5.19 -2.64
CA GLN A 36 10.80 5.72 -1.75
C GLN A 36 10.68 4.91 -0.47
N GLU A 37 10.57 5.59 0.66
CA GLU A 37 10.21 5.01 1.95
C GLU A 37 8.67 5.03 2.13
N MET A 38 8.10 3.92 2.60
CA MET A 38 6.66 3.80 2.84
C MET A 38 6.39 3.71 4.34
N GLN A 39 5.49 4.55 4.84
CA GLN A 39 5.22 4.63 6.28
C GLN A 39 4.49 3.37 6.81
N HIS A 40 5.14 2.69 7.76
CA HIS A 40 4.61 1.58 8.56
C HIS A 40 5.19 1.63 9.98
N GLU A 41 4.45 1.11 10.95
CA GLU A 41 4.96 0.95 12.33
C GLU A 41 5.39 -0.51 12.57
N GLY A 42 6.68 -0.79 12.38
CA GLY A 42 7.24 -2.13 12.53
C GLY A 42 7.33 -2.91 11.21
N PRO A 43 7.66 -4.21 11.28
CA PRO A 43 7.94 -5.02 10.11
C PRO A 43 6.72 -5.21 9.22
N ILE A 44 6.97 -5.14 7.91
CA ILE A 44 6.01 -5.52 6.88
C ILE A 44 6.17 -7.01 6.62
N TRP A 45 5.14 -7.79 6.93
CA TRP A 45 5.15 -9.24 6.74
C TRP A 45 4.76 -9.63 5.31
N CYS A 46 3.92 -8.82 4.65
CA CYS A 46 3.44 -9.11 3.31
C CYS A 46 3.32 -7.85 2.43
N MET A 47 3.74 -8.00 1.16
CA MET A 47 3.55 -7.01 0.10
C MET A 47 3.04 -7.71 -1.16
N LYS A 48 1.96 -7.20 -1.76
CA LYS A 48 1.35 -7.78 -2.98
C LYS A 48 0.84 -6.70 -3.92
N PHE A 49 1.31 -6.74 -5.17
CA PHE A 49 0.68 -5.96 -6.22
C PHE A 49 -0.72 -6.48 -6.53
N SER A 50 -1.62 -5.56 -6.90
CA SER A 50 -2.88 -5.92 -7.51
C SER A 50 -2.66 -6.58 -8.87
N CYS A 51 -3.66 -7.29 -9.38
CA CYS A 51 -3.56 -7.98 -10.68
C CYS A 51 -3.23 -7.04 -11.85
N CYS A 52 -3.53 -5.74 -11.74
CA CYS A 52 -3.20 -4.75 -12.76
C CYS A 52 -1.83 -4.08 -12.57
N GLY A 53 -1.10 -4.38 -11.50
CA GLY A 53 0.22 -3.83 -11.20
C GLY A 53 0.24 -2.35 -10.78
N ARG A 54 -0.94 -1.70 -10.70
CA ARG A 54 -1.06 -0.26 -10.39
C ARG A 54 -1.28 0.05 -8.92
N LEU A 55 -1.58 -0.97 -8.12
CA LEU A 55 -1.77 -0.86 -6.68
C LEU A 55 -0.84 -1.82 -5.96
N LEU A 56 -0.32 -1.40 -4.82
CA LEU A 56 0.48 -2.24 -3.93
C LEU A 56 -0.23 -2.31 -2.57
N ALA A 57 -0.54 -3.51 -2.12
CA ALA A 57 -0.95 -3.76 -0.74
C ALA A 57 0.28 -4.06 0.12
N THR A 58 0.32 -3.47 1.31
CA THR A 58 1.35 -3.71 2.32
C THR A 58 0.67 -3.95 3.66
N ALA A 59 1.13 -4.96 4.40
CA ALA A 59 0.54 -5.35 5.68
C ALA A 59 1.60 -5.97 6.61
N GLY A 60 1.47 -5.74 7.91
CA GLY A 60 2.49 -6.17 8.87
C GLY A 60 2.08 -6.09 10.34
N GLN A 61 3.07 -5.81 11.19
CA GLN A 61 2.93 -5.79 12.64
C GLN A 61 1.98 -4.69 13.15
N ASP A 62 1.89 -3.55 12.46
CA ASP A 62 1.01 -2.45 12.87
C ASP A 62 -0.48 -2.72 12.70
N LYS A 63 -0.85 -3.90 12.18
CA LYS A 63 -2.25 -4.35 12.04
C LYS A 63 -3.05 -3.52 11.04
N VAL A 64 -2.37 -2.68 10.25
CA VAL A 64 -2.98 -1.79 9.27
C VAL A 64 -2.66 -2.26 7.86
N LEU A 65 -3.71 -2.49 7.07
CA LEU A 65 -3.56 -2.77 5.64
C LEU A 65 -3.55 -1.44 4.88
N ARG A 66 -2.42 -1.13 4.23
CA ARG A 66 -2.27 0.07 3.38
C ARG A 66 -2.26 -0.31 1.91
N ILE A 67 -2.97 0.47 1.10
CA ILE A 67 -3.01 0.37 -0.35
C ILE A 67 -2.37 1.60 -0.96
N TRP A 68 -1.31 1.41 -1.73
CA TRP A 68 -0.56 2.47 -2.40
C TRP A 68 -0.86 2.46 -3.90
N ILE A 69 -0.93 3.64 -4.51
CA ILE A 69 -1.13 3.78 -5.96
C ILE A 69 0.19 4.16 -6.62
N VAL A 70 0.53 3.49 -7.72
CA VAL A 70 1.59 3.94 -8.63
C VAL A 70 1.23 5.31 -9.19
N LYS A 71 2.16 6.27 -9.13
CA LYS A 71 1.92 7.69 -9.42
C LYS A 71 1.08 7.94 -10.68
N ASP A 72 1.44 7.30 -11.79
CA ASP A 72 0.76 7.45 -13.09
C ASP A 72 -0.69 6.95 -13.10
N ALA A 73 -1.04 6.03 -12.19
CA ALA A 73 -2.38 5.48 -12.07
C ALA A 73 -3.28 6.28 -11.11
N TYR A 74 -2.73 7.25 -10.38
CA TYR A 74 -3.48 8.01 -9.37
C TYR A 74 -4.72 8.73 -9.93
N PRO A 75 -4.66 9.45 -11.07
CA PRO A 75 -5.84 10.15 -11.59
C PRO A 75 -7.00 9.20 -11.88
N PHE A 76 -6.71 8.00 -12.40
CA PHE A 76 -7.71 6.98 -12.71
C PHE A 76 -8.46 6.50 -11.45
N PHE A 77 -7.73 6.14 -10.39
CA PHE A 77 -8.36 5.63 -9.16
C PHE A 77 -9.04 6.73 -8.35
N GLN A 78 -8.56 7.97 -8.45
CA GLN A 78 -9.21 9.13 -7.83
C GLN A 78 -10.56 9.44 -8.49
N ASP A 79 -10.64 9.41 -9.83
CA ASP A 79 -11.90 9.56 -10.57
C ASP A 79 -12.89 8.43 -10.22
N MET A 80 -12.41 7.17 -10.23
CA MET A 80 -13.21 6.00 -9.85
C MET A 80 -13.82 6.12 -8.45
N ARG A 81 -13.04 6.56 -7.45
CA ARG A 81 -13.53 6.79 -6.09
C ARG A 81 -14.54 7.94 -6.01
N THR A 82 -14.31 9.01 -6.77
CA THR A 82 -15.22 10.16 -6.80
C THR A 82 -16.58 9.78 -7.37
N LYS A 83 -16.61 9.07 -8.52
CA LYS A 83 -17.84 8.55 -9.13
C LYS A 83 -18.61 7.63 -8.19
N TYR A 84 -17.92 6.69 -7.56
CA TYR A 84 -18.54 5.77 -6.60
C TYR A 84 -19.20 6.50 -5.41
N ASN A 85 -18.57 7.55 -4.89
CA ASN A 85 -19.12 8.33 -3.77
C ASN A 85 -20.26 9.26 -4.18
N ALA A 86 -20.29 9.72 -5.43
CA ALA A 86 -21.39 10.53 -5.96
C ALA A 86 -22.68 9.69 -6.15
N GLU A 87 -22.55 8.40 -6.45
CA GLU A 87 -23.65 7.51 -6.83
C GLU A 87 -24.30 6.75 -5.66
N LYS A 88 -24.11 7.12 -4.38
CA LYS A 88 -24.57 6.32 -3.23
C LYS A 88 -26.09 6.02 -3.22
N VAL A 89 -26.46 4.90 -3.84
CA VAL A 89 -27.59 4.02 -3.52
C VAL A 89 -26.97 2.78 -2.85
N SER A 90 -27.08 2.67 -1.53
CA SER A 90 -26.55 1.50 -0.80
C SER A 90 -27.55 0.35 -0.78
N PRO A 91 -27.13 -0.91 -0.99
CA PRO A 91 -27.72 -2.04 -0.29
C PRO A 91 -26.94 -2.24 1.01
N THR A 92 -27.57 -1.83 2.12
CA THR A 92 -27.37 -2.23 3.52
C THR A 92 -25.95 -2.22 4.13
N PRO A 93 -25.69 -1.42 5.17
CA PRO A 93 -24.55 -1.65 6.07
C PRO A 93 -24.79 -2.94 6.87
N SER A 94 -23.83 -3.87 6.85
CA SER A 94 -23.77 -4.93 7.86
C SER A 94 -23.45 -4.30 9.23
N GLN A 95 -23.93 -4.92 10.32
CA GLN A 95 -23.84 -4.35 11.68
C GLN A 95 -22.39 -4.12 12.18
N GLU A 96 -21.37 -4.60 11.47
CA GLU A 96 -19.95 -4.39 11.79
C GLU A 96 -19.35 -3.07 11.27
N SER A 97 -20.09 -2.31 10.44
CA SER A 97 -19.61 -1.03 9.86
C SER A 97 -19.28 0.03 10.93
N LEU A 98 -19.88 -0.06 12.12
CA LEU A 98 -19.72 0.91 13.21
C LEU A 98 -18.33 0.93 13.86
N VAL A 99 -17.56 -0.17 13.78
CA VAL A 99 -16.26 -0.27 14.48
C VAL A 99 -15.12 0.37 13.68
N SER A 100 -15.33 0.66 12.38
CA SER A 100 -14.29 1.21 11.50
C SER A 100 -14.30 2.75 11.37
N GLN A 101 -15.13 3.44 12.14
CA GLN A 101 -15.27 4.91 12.10
C GLN A 101 -14.22 5.64 12.95
N HIS A 102 -12.94 5.39 12.71
CA HIS A 102 -11.85 6.26 13.19
C HIS A 102 -10.87 6.52 12.04
N SER A 103 -11.34 7.20 10.99
CA SER A 103 -10.47 7.87 10.03
C SER A 103 -11.26 8.98 9.32
N SER A 104 -11.45 10.09 10.03
CA SER A 104 -11.86 11.35 9.43
C SER A 104 -10.67 12.02 8.77
N GLU A 105 -10.28 11.53 7.60
CA GLU A 105 -9.53 12.35 6.66
C GLU A 105 -10.22 12.31 5.29
N THR A 106 -10.94 13.39 5.01
CA THR A 106 -11.31 13.82 3.67
C THR A 106 -10.02 14.16 2.93
N CYS A 107 -9.54 13.27 2.07
CA CYS A 107 -8.55 13.62 1.05
C CYS A 107 -9.25 14.39 -0.08
N SER A 108 -9.72 15.61 0.24
CA SER A 108 -9.79 16.69 -0.73
C SER A 108 -8.44 17.38 -0.67
N LEU A 109 -7.64 17.31 -1.74
CA LEU A 109 -6.41 18.09 -1.85
C LEU A 109 -6.79 19.52 -2.26
N PRO A 110 -6.62 20.56 -1.43
CA PRO A 110 -6.04 21.78 -1.94
C PRO A 110 -4.52 21.52 -1.99
N LEU A 111 -3.89 21.70 -3.14
CA LEU A 111 -2.43 21.82 -3.24
C LEU A 111 -1.64 20.61 -2.66
N TYR A 112 -1.13 19.75 -3.54
CA TYR A 112 0.13 19.08 -3.23
C TYR A 112 1.10 20.19 -2.78
N ASP A 113 1.49 20.14 -1.51
CA ASP A 113 2.10 21.25 -0.80
C ASP A 113 3.32 21.77 -1.55
N ALA A 114 3.42 23.10 -1.64
CA ALA A 114 4.40 23.87 -2.41
C ALA A 114 5.82 23.82 -1.79
N ALA A 115 6.15 22.71 -1.14
CA ALA A 115 7.37 22.50 -0.35
C ALA A 115 8.26 21.37 -0.89
N MET A 116 7.76 20.51 -1.78
CA MET A 116 8.59 19.49 -2.45
C MET A 116 9.15 20.05 -3.75
N ASN A 117 10.48 20.05 -3.89
CA ASN A 117 11.12 20.41 -5.14
C ASN A 117 10.63 19.43 -6.23
N SER A 118 10.17 19.96 -7.37
CA SER A 118 9.55 19.17 -8.46
C SER A 118 10.41 17.96 -8.90
N GLU A 119 11.73 18.08 -8.77
CA GLU A 119 12.70 17.04 -9.11
C GLU A 119 12.65 15.83 -8.16
N GLU A 120 12.51 16.03 -6.84
CA GLU A 120 12.41 14.94 -5.86
C GLU A 120 11.07 14.22 -5.96
N ALA A 121 9.99 14.95 -6.23
CA ALA A 121 8.67 14.36 -6.44
C ALA A 121 8.61 13.47 -7.69
N SER A 122 9.48 13.72 -8.68
CA SER A 122 9.59 12.91 -9.91
C SER A 122 10.21 11.54 -9.67
N LYS A 123 11.01 11.38 -8.60
CA LYS A 123 11.69 10.13 -8.26
C LYS A 123 10.73 9.08 -7.70
N PHE A 124 9.65 9.48 -7.02
CA PHE A 124 8.74 8.54 -6.38
C PHE A 124 7.92 7.70 -7.36
N ALA A 125 7.96 6.37 -7.20
CA ALA A 125 7.18 5.42 -7.98
C ALA A 125 5.71 5.36 -7.52
N PHE A 126 5.45 5.55 -6.23
CA PHE A 126 4.11 5.54 -5.63
C PHE A 126 3.73 6.91 -5.09
N MET A 127 2.43 7.13 -4.94
CA MET A 127 1.93 8.26 -4.17
C MET A 127 2.49 8.21 -2.73
N PRO A 128 2.98 9.35 -2.19
CA PRO A 128 3.60 9.38 -0.87
C PRO A 128 2.63 9.08 0.27
N LYS A 129 1.32 9.26 0.03
CA LYS A 129 0.26 8.88 0.96
C LYS A 129 -0.48 7.65 0.45
N PRO A 130 -0.87 6.72 1.34
CA PRO A 130 -1.67 5.57 0.95
C PRO A 130 -3.05 6.01 0.47
N PHE A 131 -3.56 5.33 -0.56
CA PHE A 131 -4.89 5.56 -1.11
C PHE A 131 -6.00 5.01 -0.20
N CYS A 132 -5.77 3.84 0.40
CA CYS A 132 -6.62 3.27 1.43
C CYS A 132 -5.77 2.87 2.64
N THR A 133 -6.36 3.04 3.82
CA THR A 133 -5.84 2.55 5.08
C THR A 133 -6.98 1.82 5.76
N TYR A 134 -6.83 0.51 5.96
CA TYR A 134 -7.83 -0.35 6.56
C TYR A 134 -7.40 -0.76 7.96
N THR A 135 -8.27 -0.47 8.93
CA THR A 135 -8.09 -0.78 10.34
C THR A 135 -9.24 -1.67 10.80
N GLY A 136 -8.98 -2.51 11.80
CA GLY A 136 -9.99 -3.42 12.37
C GLY A 136 -9.42 -4.77 12.81
N HIS A 137 -8.29 -5.18 12.26
CA HIS A 137 -7.54 -6.31 12.82
C HIS A 137 -6.97 -5.93 14.20
N THR A 138 -6.99 -6.90 15.12
CA THR A 138 -6.54 -6.69 16.51
C THR A 138 -5.15 -7.25 16.76
N SER A 139 -4.57 -7.95 15.78
CA SER A 139 -3.22 -8.50 15.79
C SER A 139 -2.56 -8.39 14.41
N ASP A 140 -1.31 -8.81 14.31
CA ASP A 140 -0.46 -8.72 13.13
C ASP A 140 -1.14 -9.26 11.88
N LEU A 141 -0.95 -8.57 10.76
CA LEU A 141 -1.41 -8.99 9.45
C LEU A 141 -0.37 -9.91 8.80
N LEU A 142 -0.76 -11.13 8.46
CA LEU A 142 0.16 -12.16 7.99
C LEU A 142 0.24 -12.23 6.47
N ASP A 143 -0.89 -12.13 5.80
CA ASP A 143 -0.96 -12.23 4.34
C ASP A 143 -2.15 -11.45 3.76
N VAL A 144 -2.03 -11.12 2.48
CA VAL A 144 -3.00 -10.35 1.70
C VAL A 144 -3.24 -11.01 0.35
N ALA A 145 -4.49 -11.08 -0.09
CA ALA A 145 -4.85 -11.59 -1.41
C ALA A 145 -5.74 -10.60 -2.16
N TRP A 146 -5.43 -10.37 -3.43
CA TRP A 146 -6.20 -9.52 -4.34
C TRP A 146 -7.15 -10.35 -5.21
N SER A 147 -8.33 -9.80 -5.48
CA SER A 147 -9.18 -10.24 -6.59
C SER A 147 -8.97 -9.34 -7.83
N LYS A 148 -9.45 -9.80 -8.99
CA LYS A 148 -9.45 -9.01 -10.23
C LYS A 148 -10.31 -7.75 -10.16
N ASN A 149 -11.29 -7.73 -9.25
CA ASN A 149 -12.26 -6.64 -9.07
C ASN A 149 -11.93 -5.80 -7.83
N TYR A 150 -10.65 -5.69 -7.46
CA TYR A 150 -10.17 -4.85 -6.36
C TYR A 150 -10.73 -5.15 -4.97
N PHE A 151 -11.28 -6.35 -4.78
CA PHE A 151 -11.49 -6.89 -3.43
C PHE A 151 -10.16 -7.38 -2.88
N ILE A 152 -10.02 -7.23 -1.56
CA ILE A 152 -8.83 -7.61 -0.84
C ILE A 152 -9.25 -8.47 0.36
N LEU A 153 -8.58 -9.60 0.54
CA LEU A 153 -8.64 -10.37 1.78
C LEU A 153 -7.37 -10.12 2.57
N SER A 154 -7.51 -9.92 3.88
CA SER A 154 -6.39 -9.87 4.82
C SER A 154 -6.57 -10.92 5.90
N SER A 155 -5.50 -11.64 6.22
CA SER A 155 -5.47 -12.64 7.29
C SER A 155 -4.59 -12.15 8.44
N SER A 156 -4.97 -12.47 9.69
CA SER A 156 -4.29 -11.97 10.88
C SER A 156 -4.14 -13.03 11.97
N MET A 157 -3.17 -12.79 12.85
CA MET A 157 -3.00 -13.53 14.12
C MET A 157 -4.19 -13.36 15.07
N ASP A 158 -5.11 -12.41 14.82
CA ASP A 158 -6.36 -12.28 15.57
C ASP A 158 -7.39 -13.36 15.26
N LYS A 159 -7.01 -14.34 14.42
CA LYS A 159 -7.81 -15.50 14.00
C LYS A 159 -8.97 -15.14 13.07
N THR A 160 -8.93 -13.95 12.46
CA THR A 160 -9.95 -13.52 11.50
C THR A 160 -9.39 -13.31 10.10
N VAL A 161 -10.28 -13.38 9.12
CA VAL A 161 -10.04 -12.89 7.77
C VAL A 161 -11.00 -11.74 7.49
N ARG A 162 -10.52 -10.62 6.96
CA ARG A 162 -11.37 -9.47 6.61
C ARG A 162 -11.40 -9.22 5.12
N LEU A 163 -12.58 -8.85 4.63
CA LEU A 163 -12.85 -8.49 3.24
C LEU A 163 -12.98 -6.98 3.09
N TRP A 164 -12.24 -6.42 2.13
CA TRP A 164 -12.19 -4.99 1.82
C TRP A 164 -12.40 -4.76 0.33
N HIS A 165 -12.71 -3.51 -0.03
CA HIS A 165 -12.75 -3.06 -1.42
C HIS A 165 -12.23 -1.61 -1.52
N ILE A 166 -11.39 -1.30 -2.51
CA ILE A 166 -10.67 -0.01 -2.61
C ILE A 166 -11.57 1.23 -2.72
N SER A 167 -12.82 1.06 -3.16
CA SER A 167 -13.79 2.16 -3.25
C SER A 167 -14.46 2.49 -1.91
N ARG A 168 -14.35 1.61 -0.92
CA ARG A 168 -14.96 1.74 0.40
C ARG A 168 -13.88 1.82 1.46
N LYS A 169 -14.17 2.56 2.54
CA LYS A 169 -13.29 2.66 3.72
C LYS A 169 -13.58 1.58 4.78
N GLU A 170 -14.81 1.07 4.79
CA GLU A 170 -15.29 0.10 5.77
C GLU A 170 -14.88 -1.34 5.44
N CYS A 171 -14.80 -2.16 6.49
CA CYS A 171 -14.74 -3.62 6.37
C CYS A 171 -16.08 -4.14 5.84
N LEU A 172 -16.06 -4.98 4.82
CA LEU A 172 -17.29 -5.54 4.24
C LEU A 172 -17.75 -6.79 4.97
N CYS A 173 -16.79 -7.61 5.40
CA CYS A 173 -17.07 -8.85 6.12
C CYS A 173 -15.86 -9.27 6.95
N CYS A 174 -16.11 -9.82 8.13
CA CYS A 174 -15.15 -10.53 8.96
C CYS A 174 -15.56 -12.01 9.01
N PHE A 175 -14.61 -12.91 8.73
CA PHE A 175 -14.76 -14.35 8.81
C PHE A 175 -13.98 -14.90 10.01
#